data_AF-A0A5S6QLA1-F1
#
_entry.id   AF-A0A5S6QLA1-F1
#
_cell.length_a   1.000
_cell.length_b   1.000
_cell.length_c   1.000
_cell.angle_alpha   90.00
_cell.angle_beta   90.00
_cell.angle_gamma   90.00
#
_symmetry.space_group_name_H-M   'P 1'
#
loop_
_entity.id
_entity.type
_entity.pdbx_description
1 polymer ?
#
loop_
_entity_poly.entity_id
_entity_poly.type
_entity_poly.pdbx_seq_one_letter_code
_entity_poly.pdbx_strand_id
1 'polypeptide(L)'
;MEVRVKVVDARLNDFVDELLASANVNAEDKLDLTEAKQNSLCTVRALRILKDYHGDRICLHRWLCNGELILPSPPVPERSVELLARLEKLRNEQANMEYLQMTRNVDVGRLSTNCAFSLGSFGREYAAVNRQLSTLDWTTS
;
A
#
# COMPACT_ATOMS: atom_id res chain seq x y z
N MET A 1 14.46 -17.60 -12.93
CA MET A 1 14.56 -16.15 -12.69
C MET A 1 15.40 -15.58 -13.80
N GLU A 2 14.79 -14.86 -14.74
CA GLU A 2 15.52 -14.25 -15.83
C GLU A 2 15.81 -12.79 -15.48
N VAL A 3 17.09 -12.42 -15.59
CA VAL A 3 17.55 -11.05 -15.39
C VAL A 3 17.56 -10.37 -16.76
N ARG A 4 16.91 -9.22 -16.86
CA ARG A 4 16.90 -8.42 -18.09
C ARG A 4 17.83 -7.23 -17.91
N VAL A 5 18.59 -6.93 -18.95
CA VAL A 5 19.55 -5.82 -19.01
C VAL A 5 19.08 -4.86 -20.08
N LYS A 6 18.88 -3.61 -19.71
CA LYS A 6 18.61 -2.55 -20.67
C LYS A 6 19.94 -1.98 -21.16
N VAL A 7 20.18 -2.05 -22.47
CA VAL A 7 21.43 -1.56 -23.08
C VAL A 7 21.14 -0.25 -23.80
N VAL A 8 21.88 0.80 -23.46
CA VAL A 8 21.68 2.17 -23.99
C VAL A 8 22.70 2.48 -25.09
N ASP A 9 23.09 1.48 -25.89
CA ASP A 9 24.08 1.64 -26.95
C ASP A 9 23.42 1.50 -28.33
N ALA A 10 23.56 2.52 -29.18
CA ALA A 10 22.93 2.57 -30.49
C ALA A 10 23.46 1.48 -31.45
N ARG A 11 24.68 1.00 -31.20
CA ARG A 11 25.35 -0.05 -32.00
C ARG A 11 24.77 -1.44 -31.78
N LEU A 12 23.96 -1.63 -30.74
CA LEU A 12 23.39 -2.93 -30.43
C LEU A 12 22.54 -3.45 -31.59
N ASN A 13 21.75 -2.57 -32.20
CA ASN A 13 20.89 -2.95 -33.33
C ASN A 13 21.70 -3.39 -34.54
N ASP A 14 22.84 -2.73 -34.83
CA ASP A 14 23.73 -3.10 -35.92
C ASP A 14 24.34 -4.48 -35.68
N PHE A 15 24.81 -4.76 -34.45
CA PHE A 15 25.36 -6.06 -34.08
C PHE A 15 24.32 -7.18 -34.10
N VAL A 16 23.08 -6.88 -33.72
CA VAL A 16 21.95 -7.82 -33.79
C VAL A 16 21.58 -8.10 -35.24
N ASP A 17 21.55 -7.09 -36.10
CA ASP A 17 21.22 -7.26 -37.52
C ASP A 17 22.31 -8.04 -38.27
N GLU A 18 23.59 -7.81 -37.95
CA GLU A 18 24.72 -8.60 -38.48
C GLU A 18 24.66 -10.06 -38.03
N LEU A 19 24.21 -10.31 -36.79
CA LEU A 19 24.08 -11.65 -36.22
C LEU A 19 22.83 -12.39 -36.73
N LEU A 20 21.73 -11.69 -37.00
CA LEU A 20 20.55 -12.25 -37.66
C LEU A 20 20.83 -12.60 -39.13
N ALA A 21 21.66 -11.82 -39.81
CA ALA A 21 22.05 -12.05 -41.20
C ALA A 21 22.96 -13.30 -41.37
N SER A 22 23.73 -13.67 -40.34
CA SER A 22 24.67 -14.81 -40.40
C SER A 22 24.08 -16.17 -39.98
N ALA A 23 22.81 -16.18 -39.60
CA ALA A 23 21.90 -17.32 -39.62
C ALA A 23 22.31 -18.64 -38.92
N ASN A 24 23.14 -18.62 -37.86
CA ASN A 24 23.43 -19.82 -37.05
C ASN A 24 22.79 -19.81 -35.64
N VAL A 25 21.65 -19.13 -35.49
CA VAL A 25 21.07 -18.86 -34.16
C VAL A 25 19.75 -19.60 -34.00
N ASN A 26 19.54 -20.19 -32.81
CA ASN A 26 18.37 -21.00 -32.49
C ASN A 26 17.08 -20.14 -32.55
N ALA A 27 15.92 -20.76 -32.81
CA ALA A 27 14.67 -20.02 -33.02
C ALA A 27 14.26 -19.16 -31.80
N GLU A 28 14.52 -19.66 -30.58
CA GLU A 28 14.30 -18.91 -29.34
C GLU A 28 15.24 -17.70 -29.20
N ASP A 29 16.51 -17.89 -29.52
CA ASP A 29 17.51 -16.84 -29.41
C ASP A 29 17.23 -15.71 -30.42
N LYS A 30 16.69 -16.03 -31.60
CA LYS A 30 16.21 -15.03 -32.57
C LYS A 30 15.09 -14.18 -32.00
N LEU A 31 14.16 -14.78 -31.27
CA LEU A 31 13.05 -14.05 -30.64
C LEU A 31 13.60 -13.09 -29.57
N ASP A 32 14.48 -13.58 -28.68
CA ASP A 32 15.13 -12.77 -27.65
C ASP A 32 15.91 -11.58 -28.25
N LEU A 33 16.58 -11.79 -29.39
CA LEU A 33 17.31 -10.75 -30.12
C LEU A 33 16.36 -9.72 -30.76
N THR A 34 15.21 -10.14 -31.28
CA THR A 34 14.21 -9.22 -31.84
C THR A 34 13.50 -8.40 -30.75
N GLU A 35 13.22 -9.00 -29.60
CA GLU A 35 12.70 -8.29 -28.43
C GLU A 35 13.72 -7.27 -27.90
N ALA A 36 15.00 -7.65 -27.88
CA ALA A 36 16.10 -6.77 -27.54
C ALA A 36 16.19 -5.54 -28.47
N LYS A 37 15.99 -5.73 -29.77
CA LYS A 37 15.98 -4.63 -30.76
C LYS A 37 14.86 -3.63 -30.50
N GLN A 38 13.65 -4.10 -30.17
CA GLN A 38 12.48 -3.24 -30.02
C GLN A 38 12.49 -2.47 -28.69
N ASN A 39 12.92 -3.12 -27.61
CA ASN A 39 12.80 -2.56 -26.26
C ASN A 39 14.14 -2.16 -25.63
N SER A 40 15.25 -2.35 -26.37
CA SER A 40 16.62 -2.23 -25.84
C SER A 40 16.87 -3.13 -24.60
N LEU A 41 16.03 -4.14 -24.40
CA LEU A 41 16.00 -5.02 -23.24
C LEU A 41 16.49 -6.40 -23.63
N CYS A 42 17.71 -6.74 -23.22
CA CYS A 42 18.35 -8.01 -23.52
C CYS A 42 18.30 -8.95 -22.32
N THR A 43 18.04 -10.23 -22.57
CA THR A 43 18.31 -11.30 -21.59
C THR A 43 19.83 -11.55 -21.51
N VAL A 44 20.33 -12.04 -20.37
CA VAL A 44 21.75 -12.41 -20.22
C VAL A 44 22.20 -13.44 -21.28
N ARG A 45 21.29 -14.34 -21.70
CA ARG A 45 21.51 -15.26 -22.82
C ARG A 45 21.85 -14.54 -24.12
N ALA A 46 21.03 -13.57 -24.53
CA ALA A 46 21.24 -12.80 -25.75
C ALA A 46 22.57 -12.04 -25.72
N LEU A 47 22.92 -11.43 -24.58
CA LEU A 47 24.21 -10.77 -24.39
C LEU A 47 25.40 -11.72 -24.53
N ARG A 48 25.27 -12.95 -24.02
CA ARG A 48 26.29 -13.98 -24.17
C ARG A 48 26.49 -14.36 -25.62
N ILE A 49 25.40 -14.61 -26.36
CA ILE A 49 25.46 -14.98 -27.78
C ILE A 49 26.11 -13.86 -28.60
N LEU A 50 25.74 -12.60 -28.32
CA LEU A 50 26.37 -11.45 -28.95
C LEU A 50 27.89 -11.38 -28.67
N LYS A 51 28.30 -11.62 -27.41
CA LYS A 51 29.72 -11.67 -27.06
C LYS A 51 30.45 -12.83 -27.74
N ASP A 52 29.84 -14.01 -27.79
CA ASP A 52 30.47 -15.18 -28.40
C ASP A 52 30.67 -14.98 -29.92
N TYR A 53 29.77 -14.24 -30.56
CA TYR A 53 29.84 -13.96 -32.00
C TYR A 53 30.79 -12.80 -32.36
N HIS A 54 30.69 -11.69 -31.64
CA HIS A 54 31.46 -10.47 -31.94
C HIS A 54 32.79 -10.38 -31.18
N GLY A 55 33.01 -11.30 -30.23
CA GLY A 55 34.23 -11.38 -29.43
C GLY A 55 34.55 -10.07 -28.73
N ASP A 56 35.78 -9.59 -28.93
CA ASP A 56 36.32 -8.39 -28.28
C ASP A 56 35.74 -7.07 -28.81
N ARG A 57 34.91 -7.10 -29.88
CA ARG A 57 34.21 -5.91 -30.35
C ARG A 57 33.14 -5.43 -29.36
N ILE A 58 32.69 -6.31 -28.47
CA ILE A 58 31.66 -6.00 -27.46
C ILE A 58 32.28 -6.00 -26.06
N CYS A 59 32.42 -4.80 -25.51
CA CYS A 59 32.80 -4.59 -24.12
C CYS A 59 31.57 -4.65 -23.21
N LEU A 60 31.22 -5.83 -22.70
CA LEU A 60 30.05 -6.01 -21.80
C LEU A 60 30.06 -5.06 -20.60
N HIS A 61 31.23 -4.77 -20.04
CA HIS A 61 31.34 -3.85 -18.90
C HIS A 61 30.81 -2.45 -19.26
N ARG A 62 31.04 -1.98 -20.50
CA ARG A 62 30.58 -0.67 -20.96
C ARG A 62 29.05 -0.63 -21.06
N TRP A 63 28.46 -1.71 -21.58
CA TRP A 63 27.00 -1.84 -21.70
C TRP A 63 26.32 -1.99 -20.35
N LEU A 64 26.94 -2.69 -19.40
CA LEU A 64 26.43 -2.81 -18.03
C LEU A 64 26.60 -1.52 -17.23
N CYS A 65 27.70 -0.79 -17.39
CA CYS A 65 27.91 0.50 -16.70
C CYS A 65 26.95 1.60 -17.17
N ASN A 66 26.62 1.60 -18.47
CA ASN A 66 25.70 2.59 -19.06
C ASN A 66 24.25 2.09 -19.08
N GLY A 67 24.02 0.82 -18.71
CA GLY A 67 22.74 0.15 -18.78
C GLY A 67 22.04 0.09 -17.44
N GLU A 68 20.77 -0.30 -17.47
CA GLU A 68 19.96 -0.54 -16.27
C GLU A 68 19.71 -2.05 -16.11
N LEU A 69 19.98 -2.58 -14.92
CA LEU A 69 19.70 -3.98 -14.60
C LEU A 69 18.28 -4.10 -14.03
N ILE A 70 17.38 -4.76 -14.77
CA ILE A 70 16.03 -5.02 -14.31
C ILE A 70 16.02 -6.37 -13.60
N LEU A 71 15.96 -6.31 -12.27
CA LEU A 71 15.82 -7.46 -11.40
C LEU A 71 14.35 -7.91 -11.36
N PRO A 72 14.07 -9.23 -11.41
CA PRO A 72 12.72 -9.71 -11.21
C PRO A 72 12.24 -9.32 -9.81
N SER A 73 11.00 -8.83 -9.71
CA SER A 73 10.41 -8.51 -8.41
C SER A 73 10.42 -9.76 -7.54
N PRO A 74 10.88 -9.66 -6.28
CA PRO A 74 10.79 -10.79 -5.35
C PRO A 74 9.32 -11.23 -5.24
N PRO A 75 9.07 -12.54 -5.08
CA PRO A 75 7.71 -13.03 -4.89
C PRO A 75 7.12 -12.36 -3.66
N VAL A 76 5.98 -11.70 -3.83
CA VAL A 76 5.27 -11.10 -2.71
C VAL A 76 4.81 -12.25 -1.82
N PRO A 77 5.20 -12.29 -0.53
CA PRO A 77 4.75 -13.35 0.35
C PRO A 77 3.22 -13.32 0.42
N GLU A 78 2.62 -14.49 0.28
CA GLU A 78 1.17 -14.65 0.41
C GLU A 78 0.75 -14.18 1.80
N ARG A 79 -0.23 -13.26 1.86
CA ARG A 79 -0.65 -12.67 3.13
C ARG A 79 -1.23 -13.78 4.01
N SER A 80 -0.59 -14.03 5.14
CA SER A 80 -1.03 -15.06 6.09
C SER A 80 -2.50 -14.86 6.48
N VAL A 81 -3.31 -15.92 6.37
CA VAL A 81 -4.75 -15.94 6.66
C VAL A 81 -5.06 -15.40 8.07
N GLU A 82 -4.17 -15.66 9.03
CA GLU A 82 -4.29 -15.17 10.40
C GLU A 82 -4.25 -13.64 10.51
N LEU A 83 -3.42 -12.96 9.70
CA LEU A 83 -3.34 -11.50 9.70
C LEU A 83 -4.59 -10.87 9.08
N LEU A 84 -5.21 -11.52 8.10
CA LEU A 84 -6.49 -11.07 7.53
C LEU A 84 -7.62 -11.17 8.56
N ALA A 85 -7.72 -12.30 9.27
CA ALA A 85 -8.69 -12.49 10.34
C ALA A 85 -8.50 -11.47 11.49
N ARG A 86 -7.24 -11.16 11.82
CA ARG A 86 -6.93 -10.13 12.83
C ARG A 86 -7.34 -8.73 12.38
N LEU A 87 -7.15 -8.38 11.11
CA LEU A 87 -7.59 -7.10 10.55
C LEU A 87 -9.11 -6.97 10.55
N GLU A 88 -9.82 -8.03 10.18
CA GLU A 88 -11.29 -8.05 10.21
C GLU A 88 -11.81 -7.86 11.64
N LYS A 89 -11.20 -8.55 12.62
CA LYS A 89 -11.51 -8.37 14.04
C LYS A 89 -11.29 -6.92 14.50
N LEU A 90 -10.13 -6.33 14.20
CA LEU A 90 -9.83 -4.94 14.56
C LEU A 90 -10.80 -3.94 13.93
N ARG A 91 -11.18 -4.16 12.66
CA ARG A 91 -12.15 -3.32 11.96
C ARG A 91 -13.53 -3.40 12.62
N ASN A 92 -13.95 -4.59 13.05
CA ASN A 92 -15.22 -4.77 13.75
C ASN A 92 -15.20 -4.12 15.15
N GLU A 93 -14.09 -4.24 15.88
CA GLU A 93 -13.90 -3.58 17.18
C GLU A 93 -13.99 -2.05 17.05
N GLN A 94 -13.33 -1.49 16.03
CA GLN A 94 -13.38 -0.06 15.77
C GLN A 94 -14.79 0.42 15.39
N ALA A 95 -15.49 -0.30 14.50
CA ALA A 95 -16.86 0.03 14.14
C ALA A 95 -17.82 -0.02 15.35
N ASN A 96 -17.61 -0.97 16.26
CA ASN A 96 -18.40 -1.05 17.49
C ASN A 96 -18.12 0.13 18.44
N MET A 97 -16.85 0.51 18.60
CA MET A 97 -16.48 1.69 19.38
C MET A 97 -17.08 2.97 18.80
N GLU A 98 -17.03 3.14 17.49
CA GLU A 98 -17.60 4.29 16.78
C GLU A 98 -19.12 4.33 16.95
N TYR A 99 -19.80 3.19 16.81
CA TYR A 99 -21.23 3.08 17.08
C TYR A 99 -21.59 3.49 18.51
N LEU A 100 -20.90 2.95 19.51
CA LEU A 100 -21.12 3.28 20.92
C LEU A 100 -20.88 4.76 21.24
N GLN A 101 -19.91 5.40 20.56
CA GLN A 101 -19.72 6.84 20.68
C GLN A 101 -20.88 7.63 20.07
N MET A 102 -21.36 7.23 18.89
CA MET A 102 -22.50 7.88 18.22
C MET A 102 -23.80 7.75 19.03
N THR A 103 -24.06 6.58 19.63
CA THR A 103 -25.29 6.32 20.39
C THR A 103 -25.21 6.72 21.86
N ARG A 104 -24.03 7.15 22.35
CA ARG A 104 -23.78 7.51 23.76
C ARG A 104 -24.83 8.47 24.34
N ASN A 105 -25.28 9.45 23.57
CA ASN A 105 -26.25 10.45 24.03
C ASN A 105 -27.70 9.96 23.99
N VAL A 106 -28.00 8.96 23.17
CA VAL A 106 -29.33 8.35 23.06
C VAL A 106 -29.60 7.44 24.27
N ASP A 107 -28.57 6.70 24.72
CA ASP A 107 -28.68 5.83 25.90
C ASP A 107 -28.70 6.56 27.24
N VAL A 108 -28.16 7.78 27.33
CA VAL A 108 -28.30 8.63 28.55
C VAL A 108 -29.77 8.92 28.85
N GLY A 109 -30.60 9.06 27.81
CA GLY A 109 -32.06 9.18 27.96
C GLY A 109 -32.75 7.91 28.48
N ARG A 110 -32.19 6.72 28.21
CA ARG A 110 -32.71 5.42 28.67
C ARG A 110 -32.19 4.98 30.03
N LEU A 111 -30.96 5.35 30.42
CA LEU A 111 -30.49 5.13 31.79
C LEU A 111 -31.12 6.11 32.79
N SER A 112 -31.44 7.34 32.37
CA SER A 112 -32.16 8.31 33.23
C SER A 112 -33.53 7.80 33.69
N THR A 113 -34.19 6.92 32.93
CA THR A 113 -35.45 6.30 33.35
C THR A 113 -35.29 5.17 34.38
N ASN A 114 -34.10 4.56 34.49
CA ASN A 114 -33.87 3.40 35.38
C ASN A 114 -32.85 3.65 36.51
N CYS A 115 -32.14 4.78 36.48
CA CYS A 115 -31.22 5.20 37.53
C CYS A 115 -31.78 6.46 38.16
N ALA A 116 -32.11 6.38 39.44
CA ALA A 116 -32.68 7.45 40.27
C ALA A 116 -31.73 8.65 40.48
N PHE A 117 -31.21 9.27 39.43
CA PHE A 117 -30.75 10.66 39.50
C PHE A 117 -32.01 11.53 39.37
N SER A 118 -32.68 11.70 40.50
CA SER A 118 -33.95 12.40 40.59
C SER A 118 -33.77 13.85 40.15
N LEU A 119 -34.06 14.17 38.88
CA LEU A 119 -34.25 15.55 38.43
C LEU A 119 -35.31 16.29 39.31
N GLY A 120 -36.20 15.52 39.95
CA GLY A 120 -37.13 16.01 40.96
C GLY A 120 -36.50 16.40 42.32
N SER A 121 -35.29 15.93 42.67
CA SER A 121 -34.58 16.42 43.87
C SER A 121 -34.06 17.84 43.67
N PHE A 122 -33.52 18.16 42.49
CA PHE A 122 -33.13 19.53 42.13
C PHE A 122 -34.31 20.51 42.15
N GLY A 123 -35.46 20.10 41.59
CA GLY A 123 -36.67 20.92 41.64
C GLY A 123 -37.19 21.18 43.06
N ARG A 124 -37.07 20.18 43.97
CA ARG A 124 -37.42 20.34 45.38
C ARG A 124 -36.47 21.25 46.13
N GLU A 125 -35.17 21.14 45.89
CA GLU A 125 -34.16 22.00 46.51
C GLU A 125 -34.34 23.47 46.06
N TYR A 126 -34.57 23.71 44.77
CA TYR A 126 -34.83 25.07 44.26
C TYR A 126 -36.10 25.68 44.86
N ALA A 127 -37.18 24.90 44.97
CA ALA A 127 -38.42 25.36 45.60
C ALA A 127 -38.25 25.67 47.09
N ALA A 128 -37.40 24.92 47.81
CA ALA A 128 -37.10 25.17 49.22
C ALA A 128 -36.29 26.47 49.41
N VAL A 129 -35.28 26.70 48.56
CA VAL A 129 -34.50 27.95 48.57
C VAL A 129 -35.38 29.16 48.24
N ASN A 130 -36.25 29.03 47.24
CA ASN A 130 -37.15 30.12 46.85
C ASN A 130 -38.14 30.48 47.98
N ARG A 131 -38.62 29.48 48.75
CA ARG A 131 -39.43 29.74 49.95
C ARG A 131 -38.64 30.50 51.02
N GLN A 132 -37.40 30.13 51.28
CA GLN A 132 -36.57 30.81 52.29
C GLN A 132 -36.31 32.27 51.92
N LEU A 133 -36.01 32.54 50.65
CA LEU A 133 -35.86 33.91 50.14
C LEU A 133 -37.14 34.73 50.34
N SER A 134 -38.31 34.18 49.98
CA SER A 134 -39.58 34.88 50.19
C SER A 134 -39.92 35.14 51.66
N THR A 135 -39.34 34.38 52.59
CA THR A 135 -39.51 34.60 54.03
C THR A 135 -38.52 35.60 54.64
N LEU A 136 -37.43 35.92 53.95
CA LEU A 136 -36.45 36.91 54.40
C LEU A 136 -36.86 38.35 54.05
N ASP A 137 -37.73 38.53 53.06
CA ASP A 137 -38.14 39.86 52.58
C ASP A 137 -39.10 40.61 53.53
N TRP A 138 -39.79 39.94 54.47
CA TRP A 138 -40.73 40.58 55.40
C TRP A 138 -40.17 40.83 56.81
N THR A 139 -38.97 40.32 57.12
CA THR A 139 -38.34 40.48 58.45
C THR A 139 -37.37 41.65 58.54
N THR A 140 -37.23 42.44 57.46
CA THR A 140 -36.36 43.63 57.42
C THR A 140 -37.19 44.88 57.12
N SER A 141 -38.00 45.33 58.09
CA SER A 141 -38.62 46.67 58.15
C SER A 141 -38.96 47.03 59.59
#